data_AF-X1PRA4-F1
#
_entry.id   AF-X1PRA4-F1
#
_cell.length_a   1.000
_cell.length_b   1.000
_cell.length_c   1.000
_cell.angle_alpha   90.00
_cell.angle_beta   90.00
_cell.angle_gamma   90.00
#
_symmetry.space_group_name_H-M   'P 1'
#
loop_
_entity.id
_entity.type
_entity.pdbx_description
1 polymer ?
#
loop_
_entity_poly.entity_id
_entity_poly.type
_entity_poly.pdbx_seq_one_letter_code
_entity_poly.pdbx_strand_id
1 'polypeptide(L)'
;MKLMAQVVDYLVSRLDAKVILVPEVIGPTEASDDRVIGALVLDKVEHKDRALSITNEYGPEELRGLIGQCDLFIGARMHANIAAFSMHIPTIAIAYSYKFHGIMKMLGQEN
;
A
#
# COMPACT_ATOMS: atom_id res chain seq x y z
N MET A 1 2.78 8.55 10.31
CA MET A 1 1.82 9.21 9.39
C MET A 1 2.48 10.28 8.53
N LYS A 2 3.20 11.27 9.12
CA LYS A 2 3.90 12.32 8.34
C LYS A 2 4.82 11.76 7.23
N LEU A 3 5.61 10.73 7.52
CA LEU A 3 6.49 10.11 6.53
C LEU A 3 5.72 9.55 5.32
N MET A 4 4.61 8.86 5.53
CA MET A 4 3.83 8.30 4.42
C MET A 4 3.19 9.40 3.56
N ALA A 5 2.71 10.48 4.16
CA ALA A 5 2.23 11.64 3.41
C ALA A 5 3.36 12.25 2.54
N GLN A 6 4.56 12.41 3.09
CA GLN A 6 5.72 12.88 2.33
C GLN A 6 6.11 11.93 1.19
N VAL A 7 5.96 10.62 1.37
CA VAL A 7 6.16 9.64 0.29
C VAL A 7 5.11 9.83 -0.81
N VAL A 8 3.83 10.01 -0.45
CA VAL A 8 2.78 10.30 -1.43
C VAL A 8 3.11 11.57 -2.22
N ASP A 9 3.43 12.67 -1.53
CA ASP A 9 3.76 13.95 -2.17
C ASP A 9 5.01 13.85 -3.06
N TYR A 10 6.01 13.07 -2.63
CA TYR A 10 7.19 12.79 -3.44
C TYR A 10 6.84 12.03 -4.72
N LEU A 11 6.02 10.97 -4.63
CA LEU A 11 5.61 10.19 -5.80
C LEU A 11 4.80 11.05 -6.77
N VAL A 12 3.89 11.88 -6.28
CA VAL A 12 3.12 12.81 -7.12
C VAL A 12 4.04 13.82 -7.79
N SER A 13 4.90 14.51 -7.05
CA SER A 13 5.75 15.58 -7.60
C SER A 13 6.86 15.09 -8.52
N ARG A 14 7.38 13.87 -8.30
CA ARG A 14 8.55 13.36 -9.04
C ARG A 14 8.20 12.41 -10.17
N LEU A 15 7.09 11.67 -10.03
CA LEU A 15 6.67 10.66 -10.99
C LEU A 15 5.34 11.01 -11.68
N ASP A 16 4.74 12.17 -11.37
CA ASP A 16 3.38 12.53 -11.79
C ASP A 16 2.37 11.40 -11.48
N ALA A 17 2.54 10.76 -10.33
CA ALA A 17 1.74 9.60 -9.95
C ALA A 17 0.31 9.99 -9.54
N LYS A 18 -0.61 9.02 -9.61
CA LYS A 18 -1.83 9.01 -8.80
C LYS A 18 -1.67 7.94 -7.74
N VAL A 19 -1.94 8.28 -6.49
CA VAL A 19 -1.67 7.38 -5.36
C VAL A 19 -2.97 6.91 -4.74
N ILE A 20 -3.10 5.60 -4.54
CA ILE A 20 -4.25 4.98 -3.91
C ILE A 20 -3.76 4.32 -2.61
N LEU A 21 -4.34 4.73 -1.48
CA LEU A 21 -4.12 4.09 -0.18
C LEU A 21 -5.12 2.94 -0.06
N VAL A 22 -4.60 1.71 -0.09
CA VAL A 22 -5.39 0.48 -0.10
C VAL A 22 -5.38 -0.14 1.31
N PRO A 23 -6.54 -0.29 1.97
CA PRO A 23 -6.63 -1.00 3.25
C PRO A 23 -6.57 -2.51 3.01
N GLU A 24 -5.66 -3.21 3.70
CA GLU A 24 -5.66 -4.70 3.69
C GLU A 24 -6.45 -5.25 4.87
N VAL A 25 -6.31 -4.61 6.04
CA VAL A 25 -6.97 -5.05 7.27
C VAL A 25 -8.08 -4.08 7.63
N ILE A 26 -9.31 -4.60 7.69
CA ILE A 26 -10.49 -3.87 8.14
C ILE A 26 -11.02 -4.60 9.38
N GLY A 27 -10.68 -4.08 10.55
CA GLY A 27 -10.98 -4.69 11.84
C GLY A 27 -12.13 -4.01 12.60
N PRO A 28 -12.63 -4.64 13.68
CA PRO A 28 -13.76 -4.12 14.45
C PRO A 28 -13.42 -2.90 15.31
N THR A 29 -12.14 -2.52 15.39
CA THR A 29 -11.65 -1.36 16.14
C THR A 29 -10.79 -0.48 15.25
N GLU A 30 -10.75 0.83 15.54
CA GLU A 30 -9.92 1.80 14.79
C GLU A 30 -8.44 1.41 14.76
N ALA A 31 -7.92 0.82 15.84
CA ALA A 31 -6.52 0.36 15.92
C ALA A 31 -6.20 -0.80 14.95
N SER A 32 -7.24 -1.48 14.47
CA SER A 32 -7.15 -2.62 13.57
C SER A 32 -7.72 -2.33 12.17
N ASP A 33 -8.07 -1.08 11.87
CA ASP A 33 -8.69 -0.68 10.60
C ASP A 33 -7.75 0.25 9.81
N ASP A 34 -7.21 -0.27 8.71
CA ASP A 34 -6.29 0.45 7.83
C ASP A 34 -6.95 1.69 7.19
N ARG A 35 -8.28 1.76 7.09
CA ARG A 35 -9.00 2.93 6.57
C ARG A 35 -8.78 4.15 7.44
N VAL A 36 -8.66 3.97 8.75
CA VAL A 36 -8.37 5.06 9.70
C VAL A 36 -6.98 5.61 9.42
N ILE A 37 -5.99 4.73 9.25
CA ILE A 37 -4.63 5.15 8.93
C ILE A 37 -4.54 5.82 7.56
N GLY A 38 -5.25 5.27 6.55
CA GLY A 38 -5.34 5.85 5.21
C GLY A 38 -5.89 7.28 5.24
N ALA A 39 -6.99 7.50 5.98
CA ALA A 39 -7.59 8.83 6.15
C ALA A 39 -6.63 9.81 6.83
N LEU A 40 -5.93 9.39 7.89
CA LEU A 40 -4.96 10.23 8.61
C LEU A 40 -3.70 10.56 7.78
N VAL A 41 -3.32 9.67 6.86
CA VAL A 41 -2.26 9.97 5.88
C VAL A 41 -2.75 10.98 4.86
N LEU A 42 -3.92 10.74 4.26
CA LEU A 42 -4.50 11.62 3.23
C LEU A 42 -4.75 13.04 3.74
N ASP A 43 -5.16 13.21 5.00
CA ASP A 43 -5.32 14.52 5.64
C ASP A 43 -4.04 15.37 5.57
N LYS A 44 -2.88 14.72 5.60
CA LYS A 44 -1.54 15.33 5.65
C LYS A 44 -0.87 15.45 4.28
N VAL A 45 -1.45 14.88 3.24
CA VAL A 45 -0.95 14.99 1.85
C VAL A 45 -1.22 16.41 1.35
N GLU A 46 -0.26 17.02 0.67
CA GLU A 46 -0.41 18.33 0.04
C GLU A 46 -1.21 18.19 -1.27
N HIS A 47 -0.87 17.20 -2.09
CA HIS A 47 -1.50 16.94 -3.38
C HIS A 47 -2.76 16.05 -3.28
N LYS A 48 -3.77 16.48 -2.52
CA LYS A 48 -5.00 15.70 -2.24
C LYS A 48 -5.81 15.33 -3.50
N ASP A 49 -5.73 16.12 -4.55
CA ASP A 49 -6.40 15.84 -5.84
C ASP A 49 -5.77 14.66 -6.60
N ARG A 50 -4.56 14.26 -6.21
CA ARG A 50 -3.80 13.15 -6.81
C ARG A 50 -3.71 11.92 -5.90
N ALA A 51 -4.34 11.96 -4.72
CA ALA A 51 -4.32 10.88 -3.75
C ALA A 51 -5.75 10.51 -3.32
N LEU A 52 -6.02 9.21 -3.19
CA LEU A 52 -7.31 8.71 -2.71
C LEU A 52 -7.08 7.65 -1.64
N SER A 53 -7.93 7.61 -0.62
CA SER A 53 -7.97 6.52 0.35
C SER A 53 -9.23 5.69 0.13
N ILE A 54 -9.07 4.39 -0.09
CA ILE A 54 -10.21 3.49 -0.23
C ILE A 54 -10.87 3.32 1.14
N THR A 55 -12.20 3.50 1.18
CA THR A 55 -13.02 3.31 2.37
C THR A 55 -14.00 2.13 2.24
N ASN A 56 -14.28 1.71 1.01
CA ASN A 56 -15.08 0.54 0.70
C ASN A 56 -14.44 -0.75 1.22
N GLU A 57 -15.28 -1.72 1.55
CA GLU A 57 -14.85 -3.07 1.89
C GLU A 57 -14.90 -3.92 0.63
N TYR A 58 -13.72 -4.39 0.22
CA TYR A 58 -13.54 -5.23 -0.96
C TYR A 58 -13.08 -6.62 -0.52
N GLY A 59 -13.55 -7.64 -1.23
CA GLY A 59 -13.04 -8.99 -1.06
C GLY A 59 -11.57 -9.11 -1.47
N PRO A 60 -10.85 -10.18 -1.03
CA PRO A 60 -9.46 -10.39 -1.39
C PRO A 60 -9.19 -10.40 -2.90
N GLU A 61 -10.11 -10.94 -3.70
CA GLU A 61 -9.99 -10.97 -5.17
C GLU A 61 -10.12 -9.58 -5.79
N GLU A 62 -11.02 -8.76 -5.28
CA GLU A 62 -11.22 -7.37 -5.74
C GLU A 62 -10.02 -6.50 -5.36
N LEU A 63 -9.51 -6.62 -4.12
CA LEU A 63 -8.29 -5.93 -3.69
C LEU A 63 -7.09 -6.34 -4.53
N ARG A 64 -6.94 -7.64 -4.83
CA ARG A 64 -5.90 -8.14 -5.72
C ARG A 64 -6.04 -7.58 -7.13
N GLY A 65 -7.26 -7.55 -7.66
CA GLY A 65 -7.56 -6.95 -8.96
C GLY A 65 -7.20 -5.47 -9.02
N LEU A 66 -7.53 -4.72 -7.96
CA LEU A 66 -7.18 -3.31 -7.82
C LEU A 66 -5.67 -3.09 -7.76
N ILE A 67 -4.96 -3.84 -6.92
CA ILE A 67 -3.50 -3.81 -6.85
C ILE A 67 -2.89 -4.15 -8.22
N GLY A 68 -3.46 -5.12 -8.94
CA GLY A 68 -3.03 -5.52 -10.28
C GLY A 68 -3.22 -4.46 -11.37
N GLN A 69 -3.91 -3.35 -11.10
CA GLN A 69 -3.99 -2.19 -12.01
C GLN A 69 -2.94 -1.10 -11.70
N CYS A 70 -2.11 -1.28 -10.67
CA CYS A 70 -1.11 -0.30 -10.28
C CYS A 70 0.22 -0.51 -11.03
N ASP A 71 0.92 0.56 -11.37
CA ASP A 71 2.27 0.49 -11.96
C ASP A 71 3.37 0.17 -10.92
N LEU A 72 3.09 0.42 -9.64
CA LEU A 72 3.98 0.24 -8.50
C LEU A 72 3.16 -0.02 -7.24
N PHE A 73 3.58 -0.97 -6.41
CA PHE A 73 3.02 -1.21 -5.08
C PHE A 73 4.06 -0.92 -3.99
N ILE A 74 3.67 -0.22 -2.93
CA ILE A 74 4.52 0.04 -1.76
C ILE A 74 3.72 -0.34 -0.53
N GLY A 75 4.19 -1.32 0.23
CA GLY A 75 3.38 -1.88 1.31
C GLY A 75 4.19 -2.50 2.43
N ALA A 76 3.70 -2.33 3.66
CA ALA A 76 4.20 -3.07 4.82
C ALA A 76 3.38 -4.33 5.10
N ARG A 77 2.12 -4.41 4.67
CA ARG A 77 1.25 -5.54 5.00
C ARG A 77 1.55 -6.76 4.11
N MET A 78 1.59 -7.96 4.71
CA MET A 78 2.15 -9.14 4.05
C MET A 78 1.27 -9.65 2.89
N HIS A 79 -0.05 -9.75 3.05
CA HIS A 79 -0.86 -10.34 1.99
C HIS A 79 -1.04 -9.38 0.81
N ALA A 80 -1.02 -8.07 1.02
CA ALA A 80 -1.04 -7.09 -0.05
C ALA A 80 0.27 -7.13 -0.86
N ASN A 81 1.42 -7.30 -0.20
CA ASN A 81 2.67 -7.54 -0.91
C ASN A 81 2.63 -8.85 -1.73
N ILE A 82 2.14 -9.96 -1.14
CA ILE A 82 1.96 -11.23 -1.87
C ILE A 82 1.00 -11.06 -3.06
N ALA A 83 -0.09 -10.31 -2.88
CA ALA A 83 -1.03 -10.01 -3.95
C ALA A 83 -0.34 -9.25 -5.09
N ALA A 84 0.41 -8.18 -4.78
CA ALA A 84 1.16 -7.40 -5.74
C ALA A 84 2.19 -8.25 -6.52
N PHE A 85 3.00 -9.05 -5.82
CA PHE A 85 3.94 -9.97 -6.45
C PHE A 85 3.26 -10.95 -7.40
N SER A 86 2.15 -11.54 -6.96
CA SER A 86 1.42 -12.52 -7.78
C SER A 86 0.77 -11.90 -9.03
N MET A 87 0.55 -10.58 -9.02
CA MET A 87 0.04 -9.81 -10.15
C MET A 87 1.18 -9.21 -11.00
N HIS A 88 2.43 -9.56 -10.72
CA HIS A 88 3.63 -9.06 -11.41
C HIS A 88 3.81 -7.54 -11.30
N ILE A 89 3.29 -6.93 -10.22
CA ILE A 89 3.45 -5.50 -9.98
C ILE A 89 4.82 -5.26 -9.32
N PRO A 90 5.65 -4.33 -9.85
CA PRO A 90 6.85 -3.88 -9.16
C PRO A 90 6.51 -3.48 -7.73
N THR A 91 7.16 -4.10 -6.74
CA THR A 91 6.75 -3.98 -5.34
C THR A 91 7.91 -3.59 -4.44
N ILE A 92 7.73 -2.53 -3.66
CA ILE A 92 8.61 -2.13 -2.55
C ILE A 92 7.98 -2.59 -1.25
N ALA A 93 8.42 -3.74 -0.76
CA ALA A 93 7.92 -4.31 0.48
C ALA A 93 8.72 -3.78 1.68
N ILE A 94 8.03 -3.12 2.61
CA ILE A 94 8.62 -2.59 3.84
C ILE A 94 8.57 -3.67 4.92
N ALA A 95 9.69 -4.38 5.08
CA ALA A 95 9.80 -5.45 6.05
C ALA A 95 9.82 -4.92 7.49
N TYR A 96 8.90 -5.40 8.32
CA TYR A 96 8.88 -5.13 9.76
C TYR A 96 9.01 -6.39 10.63
N SER A 97 9.04 -7.58 10.01
CA SER A 97 9.23 -8.85 10.72
C SER A 97 10.05 -9.83 9.89
N TYR A 98 10.63 -10.84 10.55
CA TYR A 98 11.44 -11.88 9.91
C TYR A 98 10.68 -12.67 8.83
N LYS A 99 9.34 -12.67 8.85
CA LYS A 99 8.50 -13.35 7.85
C LYS A 99 8.70 -12.80 6.44
N PHE A 100 9.10 -11.54 6.31
CA PHE A 100 9.39 -10.92 5.02
C PHE A 100 10.63 -11.53 4.36
N HIS A 101 11.64 -11.91 5.14
CA HIS A 101 12.92 -12.37 4.61
C HIS A 101 12.77 -13.64 3.77
N GLY A 102 11.96 -14.61 4.23
CA GLY A 102 11.70 -15.83 3.47
C GLY A 102 11.04 -15.58 2.12
N ILE A 103 10.05 -14.69 2.07
CA ILE A 103 9.34 -14.35 0.82
C ILE A 103 10.27 -13.58 -0.13
N MET A 104 10.99 -12.56 0.37
CA MET A 104 11.91 -11.77 -0.46
C MET A 104 13.02 -12.65 -1.03
N LYS A 105 13.54 -13.59 -0.23
CA LYS A 105 14.51 -14.60 -0.69
C LYS A 105 13.99 -15.44 -1.84
N MET A 106 12.78 -16.00 -1.68
CA MET A 106 12.15 -16.82 -2.72
C MET A 106 11.93 -16.06 -4.02
N LEU A 107 11.68 -14.75 -3.94
CA LEU A 107 11.47 -13.86 -5.08
C LEU A 107 12.79 -13.28 -5.64
N GLY A 108 13.95 -13.58 -5.04
CA GLY A 108 15.23 -12.98 -5.43
C GLY A 108 15.30 -11.47 -5.20
N GLN A 109 14.53 -10.95 -4.23
CA GLN A 109 14.44 -9.54 -3.86
C GLN A 109 14.97 -9.25 -2.45
N GLU A 110 15.77 -10.18 -1.90
CA GLU A 110 16.59 -9.92 -0.72
C GLU A 110 17.73 -8.97 -1.09
N ASN A 111 17.97 -7.95 -0.26
CA ASN A 111 19.05 -6.97 -0.47
C ASN A 111 20.43 -7.63 -0.46
#